data_AF-A0A7X7ZI42-F1
#
_entry.id   AF-A0A7X7ZI42-F1
#
_cell.length_a   1.000
_cell.length_b   1.000
_cell.length_c   1.000
_cell.angle_alpha   90.00
_cell.angle_beta   90.00
_cell.angle_gamma   90.00
#
_symmetry.space_group_name_H-M   'P 1'
#
loop_
_entity.id
_entity.type
_entity.pdbx_description
1 polymer ?
#
loop_
_entity_poly.entity_id
_entity_poly.type
_entity_poly.pdbx_seq_one_letter_code
_entity_poly.pdbx_strand_id
1 'polypeptide(L)'
;MTASLADLFRREPDAAAFRGAVRALDGDFPFASDDMIALGEAYFERYPDRVRDRNAAEVLIGYAVARAALIEKAVLAVPSSRRDAYRDMFDDVSRVGPSVEALAASAGREDLRADHEALKAALDGLKAVIDDIPKGLVKERFVGGISNLFNILYVIGLKLRGPLL
;
A
#
# COMPACT_ATOMS: atom_id res chain seq x y z
N MET A 1 21.16 -3.47 9.71
CA MET A 1 21.21 -3.32 8.24
C MET A 1 19.77 -3.20 7.80
N THR A 2 19.40 -2.08 7.19
CA THR A 2 18.03 -1.85 6.71
C THR A 2 17.76 -2.76 5.51
N ALA A 3 16.62 -3.46 5.48
CA ALA A 3 16.34 -4.45 4.44
C ALA A 3 15.96 -3.77 3.11
N SER A 4 16.65 -4.14 2.02
CA SER A 4 16.29 -3.74 0.65
C SER A 4 15.04 -4.50 0.20
N LEU A 5 13.99 -3.80 -0.21
CA LEU A 5 12.77 -4.44 -0.72
C LEU A 5 13.01 -5.19 -2.02
N ALA A 6 13.91 -4.70 -2.87
CA ALA A 6 14.26 -5.37 -4.13
C ALA A 6 14.90 -6.74 -3.86
N ASP A 7 15.86 -6.80 -2.94
CA ASP A 7 16.51 -8.06 -2.58
C ASP A 7 15.57 -9.01 -1.84
N LEU A 8 14.69 -8.46 -1.01
CA LEU A 8 13.63 -9.23 -0.38
C LEU A 8 12.71 -9.86 -1.44
N PHE A 9 12.23 -9.07 -2.41
CA PHE A 9 11.39 -9.57 -3.48
C PHE A 9 12.07 -10.67 -4.30
N ARG A 10 13.36 -10.51 -4.63
CA ARG A 10 14.12 -11.54 -5.36
C ARG A 10 14.22 -12.86 -4.60
N ARG A 11 14.33 -12.80 -3.26
CA ARG A 11 14.41 -13.98 -2.39
C ARG A 11 13.07 -14.69 -2.20
N GLU A 12 11.99 -13.93 -2.07
CA GLU A 12 10.66 -14.50 -1.81
C GLU A 12 10.10 -15.17 -3.07
N PRO A 13 9.42 -16.33 -2.94
CA PRO A 13 8.98 -17.14 -4.08
C PRO A 13 7.88 -16.47 -4.91
N ASP A 14 7.02 -15.68 -4.27
CA ASP A 14 5.88 -15.02 -4.91
C ASP A 14 5.49 -13.72 -4.17
N ALA A 15 4.49 -13.01 -4.70
CA ALA A 15 4.03 -11.75 -4.13
C ALA A 15 3.33 -11.89 -2.77
N ALA A 16 2.73 -13.05 -2.45
CA ALA A 16 2.10 -13.28 -1.16
C ALA A 16 3.17 -13.48 -0.08
N ALA A 17 4.20 -14.26 -0.36
CA ALA A 17 5.37 -14.42 0.50
C ALA A 17 6.11 -13.09 0.69
N PHE A 18 6.32 -12.32 -0.39
CA PHE A 18 6.87 -10.97 -0.32
C PHE A 18 6.06 -10.05 0.60
N ARG A 19 4.73 -10.03 0.45
CA ARG A 19 3.86 -9.23 1.33
C ARG A 19 4.01 -9.63 2.79
N GLY A 20 4.05 -10.92 3.10
CA GLY A 20 4.28 -11.42 4.45
C GLY A 20 5.62 -10.94 5.01
N ALA A 21 6.68 -11.03 4.20
CA ALA A 21 8.01 -10.57 4.59
C ALA A 21 8.09 -9.05 4.80
N VAL A 22 7.44 -8.25 3.94
CA VAL A 22 7.35 -6.79 4.09
C VAL A 22 6.59 -6.40 5.36
N ARG A 23 5.48 -7.07 5.66
CA ARG A 23 4.73 -6.87 6.92
C ARG A 23 5.59 -7.17 8.15
N ALA A 24 6.45 -8.19 8.08
CA ALA A 24 7.34 -8.54 9.19
C ALA A 24 8.42 -7.47 9.47
N LEU A 25 8.67 -6.55 8.54
CA LEU A 25 9.55 -5.40 8.76
C LEU A 25 8.87 -4.26 9.53
N ASP A 26 7.54 -4.26 9.69
CA ASP A 26 6.76 -3.19 10.36
C ASP A 26 7.18 -1.77 9.94
N GLY A 27 7.44 -1.59 8.64
CA GLY A 27 7.84 -0.31 8.07
C GLY A 27 9.34 0.03 8.19
N ASP A 28 10.17 -0.82 8.78
CA ASP A 28 11.63 -0.66 8.88
C ASP A 28 12.36 -1.04 7.59
N PHE A 29 12.18 -0.23 6.56
CA PHE A 29 12.88 -0.32 5.27
C PHE A 29 13.00 1.06 4.61
N PRO A 30 14.04 1.32 3.82
CA PRO A 30 14.11 2.53 3.00
C PRO A 30 13.05 2.48 1.89
N PHE A 31 12.46 3.62 1.56
CA PHE A 31 11.38 3.69 0.57
C PHE A 31 11.32 5.05 -0.14
N ALA A 32 12.49 5.50 -0.60
CA ALA A 32 12.63 6.65 -1.49
C ALA A 32 12.44 6.23 -2.97
N SER A 33 12.54 7.19 -3.88
CA SER A 33 12.36 6.96 -5.33
C SER A 33 13.29 5.84 -5.85
N ASP A 34 14.57 5.86 -5.48
CA ASP A 34 15.54 4.84 -5.90
C ASP A 34 15.17 3.43 -5.38
N ASP A 35 14.65 3.32 -4.16
CA ASP A 35 14.19 2.05 -3.59
C ASP A 35 12.96 1.51 -4.32
N MET A 36 12.01 2.40 -4.66
CA MET A 36 10.83 2.06 -5.44
C MET A 36 11.22 1.61 -6.86
N ILE A 37 12.18 2.30 -7.49
CA ILE A 37 12.74 1.93 -8.79
C ILE A 37 13.36 0.55 -8.72
N ALA A 38 14.25 0.30 -7.75
CA ALA A 38 14.91 -0.99 -7.58
C ALA A 38 13.91 -2.13 -7.34
N LEU A 39 12.86 -1.91 -6.55
CA LEU A 39 11.78 -2.89 -6.36
C LEU A 39 11.02 -3.16 -7.67
N GLY A 40 10.72 -2.11 -8.43
CA GLY A 40 10.08 -2.24 -9.74
C GLY A 40 10.93 -3.02 -10.74
N GLU A 41 12.23 -2.76 -10.78
CA GLU A 41 13.18 -3.49 -11.62
C GLU A 41 13.24 -4.97 -11.23
N ALA A 42 13.35 -5.28 -9.93
CA ALA A 42 13.31 -6.67 -9.44
C ALA A 42 11.99 -7.38 -9.82
N TYR A 43 10.87 -6.66 -9.81
CA TYR A 43 9.59 -7.16 -10.34
C TYR A 43 9.68 -7.47 -11.85
N PHE A 44 10.22 -6.57 -12.66
CA PHE A 44 10.33 -6.76 -14.12
C PHE A 44 11.41 -7.78 -14.54
N GLU A 45 12.43 -8.02 -13.71
CA GLU A 45 13.37 -9.14 -13.90
C GLU A 45 12.62 -10.48 -13.86
N ARG A 46 11.68 -10.64 -12.92
CA ARG A 46 10.87 -11.86 -12.77
C ARG A 46 9.70 -11.92 -13.74
N TYR A 47 9.06 -10.79 -14.01
CA TYR A 47 7.89 -10.66 -14.89
C TYR A 47 8.13 -9.60 -15.97
N PRO A 48 8.94 -9.91 -17.01
CA PRO A 48 9.27 -8.96 -18.06
C PRO A 48 8.02 -8.51 -18.83
N ASP A 49 7.85 -7.20 -19.07
CA ASP A 49 6.72 -6.72 -19.86
C ASP A 49 6.87 -7.16 -21.32
N ARG A 50 5.88 -7.90 -21.83
CA ARG A 50 5.88 -8.41 -23.21
C ARG A 50 4.91 -7.56 -24.03
N VAL A 51 5.44 -6.70 -24.90
CA VAL A 51 4.66 -5.73 -25.71
C VAL A 51 3.57 -6.39 -26.57
N ARG A 52 3.77 -7.64 -27.01
CA ARG A 52 2.81 -8.39 -27.84
C ARG A 52 1.83 -9.26 -27.04
N ASP A 53 2.08 -9.49 -25.75
CA ASP A 53 1.29 -10.42 -24.93
C ASP A 53 1.32 -9.96 -23.47
N ARG A 54 0.69 -8.81 -23.22
CA ARG A 54 0.65 -8.20 -21.89
C ARG A 54 -0.19 -9.08 -20.98
N ASN A 55 0.46 -9.79 -20.07
CA ASN A 55 -0.22 -10.69 -19.15
C ASN A 55 -0.90 -9.89 -18.02
N ALA A 56 -2.24 -9.79 -18.08
CA ALA A 56 -3.02 -9.08 -17.07
C ALA A 56 -2.80 -9.62 -15.65
N ALA A 57 -2.54 -10.92 -15.49
CA ALA A 57 -2.25 -11.51 -14.19
C ALA A 57 -0.92 -10.98 -13.61
N GLU A 58 0.11 -10.86 -14.44
CA GLU A 58 1.41 -10.31 -14.02
C GLU A 58 1.29 -8.82 -13.65
N VAL A 59 0.53 -8.05 -14.41
CA VAL A 59 0.24 -6.65 -14.07
C VAL A 59 -0.42 -6.54 -12.68
N LEU A 60 -1.38 -7.41 -12.36
CA LEU A 60 -2.02 -7.45 -11.06
C LEU A 60 -1.04 -7.81 -9.93
N ILE A 61 -0.08 -8.69 -10.20
CA ILE A 61 1.02 -9.00 -9.28
C ILE A 61 1.86 -7.75 -9.02
N GLY A 62 2.22 -7.00 -10.06
CA GLY A 62 2.99 -5.76 -9.92
C GLY A 62 2.28 -4.71 -9.04
N TYR A 63 0.95 -4.59 -9.16
CA TYR A 63 0.18 -3.74 -8.26
C TYR A 63 0.16 -4.28 -6.82
N ALA A 64 0.06 -5.59 -6.62
CA ALA A 64 0.09 -6.20 -5.30
C ALA A 64 1.45 -5.98 -4.60
N VAL A 65 2.56 -6.12 -5.33
CA VAL A 65 3.92 -5.85 -4.84
C VAL A 65 4.07 -4.40 -4.40
N ALA A 66 3.68 -3.44 -5.25
CA ALA A 66 3.73 -2.02 -4.90
C ALA A 66 2.86 -1.71 -3.67
N ARG A 67 1.62 -2.24 -3.61
CA ARG A 67 0.71 -2.01 -2.48
C ARG A 67 1.26 -2.56 -1.17
N ALA A 68 1.90 -3.73 -1.16
CA ALA A 68 2.44 -4.31 0.07
C ALA A 68 3.38 -3.34 0.79
N ALA A 69 4.30 -2.69 0.06
CA ALA A 69 5.22 -1.71 0.63
C ALA A 69 4.55 -0.38 0.97
N LEU A 70 3.63 0.11 0.12
CA LEU A 70 2.90 1.35 0.36
C LEU A 70 2.01 1.27 1.61
N ILE A 71 1.32 0.15 1.81
CA ILE A 71 0.47 -0.07 2.99
C ILE A 71 1.31 0.01 4.26
N GLU A 72 2.42 -0.72 4.32
CA GLU A 72 3.28 -0.73 5.52
C GLU A 72 3.86 0.64 5.84
N LYS A 73 4.12 1.48 4.83
CA LYS A 73 4.53 2.87 5.07
C LYS A 73 3.39 3.78 5.51
N ALA A 74 2.21 3.63 4.91
CA ALA A 74 1.04 4.44 5.26
C ALA A 74 0.60 4.20 6.71
N VAL A 75 0.52 2.94 7.14
CA VAL A 75 0.02 2.58 8.48
C VAL A 75 0.95 3.01 9.63
N LEU A 76 2.18 3.44 9.35
CA LEU A 76 3.02 4.06 10.38
C LEU A 76 2.43 5.37 10.93
N ALA A 77 1.57 6.03 10.17
CA ALA A 77 0.92 7.28 10.57
C ALA A 77 -0.17 7.09 11.64
N VAL A 78 -0.56 5.85 11.95
CA VAL A 78 -1.58 5.54 12.96
C VAL A 78 -0.98 4.73 14.12
N PRO A 79 -1.64 4.72 15.30
CA PRO A 79 -1.17 3.94 16.44
C PRO A 79 -1.03 2.45 16.12
N SER A 80 0.01 1.82 16.66
CA SER A 80 0.34 0.40 16.42
C SER A 80 -0.84 -0.54 16.70
N SER A 81 -1.64 -0.24 17.72
CA SER A 81 -2.84 -1.01 18.09
C SER A 81 -3.94 -1.02 17.03
N ARG A 82 -3.93 -0.08 16.08
CA ARG A 82 -4.94 0.05 15.01
C ARG A 82 -4.41 -0.31 13.62
N ARG A 83 -3.09 -0.45 13.44
CA ARG A 83 -2.45 -0.72 12.14
C ARG A 83 -3.02 -1.93 11.43
N ASP A 84 -3.25 -3.02 12.14
CA ASP A 84 -3.76 -4.25 11.53
C ASP A 84 -5.15 -4.06 10.90
N ALA A 85 -6.04 -3.31 11.56
CA ALA A 85 -7.34 -2.99 10.98
C ALA A 85 -7.22 -2.16 9.68
N TYR A 86 -6.27 -1.22 9.63
CA TYR A 86 -5.99 -0.45 8.41
C TYR A 86 -5.32 -1.28 7.32
N ARG A 87 -4.39 -2.19 7.67
CA ARG A 87 -3.81 -3.16 6.73
C ARG A 87 -4.92 -4.00 6.08
N ASP A 88 -5.85 -4.50 6.87
CA ASP A 88 -6.97 -5.32 6.38
C ASP A 88 -7.90 -4.52 5.47
N MET A 89 -8.23 -3.27 5.82
CA MET A 89 -9.06 -2.41 4.97
C MET A 89 -8.37 -2.04 3.64
N PHE A 90 -7.08 -1.72 3.66
CA PHE A 90 -6.31 -1.40 2.45
C PHE A 90 -6.08 -2.59 1.54
N ASP A 91 -6.12 -3.81 2.08
CA ASP A 91 -6.02 -5.02 1.28
C ASP A 91 -7.36 -5.47 0.69
N ASP A 92 -8.45 -5.29 1.46
CA ASP A 92 -9.78 -5.74 1.08
C ASP A 92 -10.84 -4.69 1.46
N VAL A 93 -11.35 -4.01 0.44
CA VAL A 93 -12.39 -2.97 0.61
C VAL A 93 -13.66 -3.49 1.29
N SER A 94 -13.96 -4.79 1.19
CA SER A 94 -15.12 -5.38 1.87
C SER A 94 -14.97 -5.36 3.40
N ARG A 95 -13.74 -5.25 3.91
CA ARG A 95 -13.43 -5.11 5.34
C ARG A 95 -13.68 -3.71 5.88
N VAL A 96 -13.82 -2.70 5.02
CA VAL A 96 -13.98 -1.31 5.47
C VAL A 96 -15.18 -1.12 6.40
N GLY A 97 -16.35 -1.67 6.06
CA GLY A 97 -17.54 -1.54 6.90
C GLY A 97 -17.33 -2.13 8.31
N PRO A 98 -17.08 -3.45 8.42
CA PRO A 98 -16.86 -4.11 9.70
C PRO A 98 -15.71 -3.51 10.52
N SER A 99 -14.59 -3.16 9.88
CA SER A 99 -13.43 -2.61 10.58
C SER A 99 -13.68 -1.20 11.11
N VAL A 100 -14.35 -0.34 10.35
CA VAL A 100 -14.73 1.01 10.83
C VAL A 100 -15.71 0.90 12.00
N GLU A 101 -16.68 0.00 11.95
CA GLU A 101 -17.63 -0.22 13.05
C GLU A 101 -16.93 -0.70 14.32
N ALA A 102 -16.04 -1.70 14.20
CA ALA A 102 -15.27 -2.23 15.32
C ALA A 102 -14.34 -1.18 15.93
N LEU A 103 -13.58 -0.46 15.10
CA LEU A 103 -12.68 0.60 15.54
C LEU A 103 -13.45 1.78 16.19
N ALA A 104 -14.61 2.15 15.65
CA ALA A 104 -15.43 3.20 16.22
C ALA A 104 -15.96 2.82 17.62
N ALA A 105 -16.28 1.54 17.84
CA ALA A 105 -16.70 1.04 19.14
C ALA A 105 -15.56 1.00 20.16
N SER A 106 -14.33 0.69 19.74
CA SER A 106 -13.18 0.55 20.64
C SER A 106 -12.40 1.84 20.90
N ALA A 107 -12.23 2.69 19.89
CA ALA A 107 -11.40 3.91 19.96
C ALA A 107 -12.21 5.21 19.87
N GLY A 108 -13.44 5.15 19.35
CA GLY A 108 -14.28 6.34 19.16
C GLY A 108 -14.05 7.03 17.81
N ARG A 109 -15.10 7.66 17.29
CA ARG A 109 -15.10 8.24 15.92
C ARG A 109 -14.13 9.40 15.72
N GLU A 110 -13.74 10.10 16.78
CA GLU A 110 -12.78 11.20 16.71
C GLU A 110 -11.38 10.69 16.37
N ASP A 111 -10.93 9.63 17.07
CA ASP A 111 -9.68 8.93 16.77
C ASP A 111 -9.64 8.43 15.33
N LEU A 112 -10.74 7.87 14.83
CA LEU A 112 -10.79 7.36 13.45
C LEU A 112 -10.71 8.49 12.41
N ARG A 113 -11.20 9.69 12.73
CA ARG A 113 -11.03 10.85 11.85
C ARG A 113 -9.59 11.34 11.88
N ALA A 114 -8.96 11.37 13.05
CA ALA A 114 -7.54 11.72 13.16
C ALA A 114 -6.66 10.72 12.38
N ASP A 115 -6.93 9.42 12.52
CA ASP A 115 -6.25 8.37 11.76
C ASP A 115 -6.48 8.53 10.25
N HIS A 116 -7.71 8.87 9.82
CA HIS A 116 -8.03 9.10 8.40
C HIS A 116 -7.21 10.25 7.80
N GLU A 117 -7.13 11.39 8.50
CA GLU A 117 -6.32 12.53 8.06
C GLU A 117 -4.81 12.21 8.08
N ALA A 118 -4.33 11.48 9.09
CA ALA A 118 -2.93 11.05 9.17
C ALA A 118 -2.56 10.10 8.02
N LEU A 119 -3.42 9.13 7.70
CA LEU A 119 -3.26 8.24 6.56
C LEU A 119 -3.31 9.01 5.24
N LYS A 120 -4.21 9.99 5.11
CA LYS A 120 -4.27 10.84 3.92
C LYS A 120 -2.93 11.57 3.71
N ALA A 121 -2.42 12.22 4.76
CA ALA A 121 -1.14 12.92 4.69
C ALA A 121 0.03 11.96 4.36
N ALA A 122 0.03 10.75 4.91
CA ALA A 122 1.04 9.73 4.60
C ALA A 122 0.97 9.28 3.13
N LEU A 123 -0.23 9.02 2.61
CA LEU A 123 -0.42 8.67 1.19
C LEU A 123 -0.05 9.84 0.27
N ASP A 124 -0.38 11.09 0.62
CA ASP A 124 0.03 12.26 -0.14
C ASP A 124 1.57 12.38 -0.20
N GLY A 125 2.26 12.12 0.91
CA GLY A 125 3.73 12.08 0.96
C GLY A 125 4.33 10.97 0.09
N LEU A 126 3.77 9.76 0.16
CA LEU A 126 4.18 8.64 -0.70
C LEU A 126 3.92 8.94 -2.18
N LYS A 127 2.80 9.60 -2.49
CA LYS A 127 2.47 10.02 -3.85
C LYS A 127 3.50 11.00 -4.39
N ALA A 128 3.94 11.97 -3.59
CA ALA A 128 4.98 12.91 -4.01
C ALA A 128 6.27 12.19 -4.41
N VAL A 129 6.71 11.18 -3.63
CA VAL A 129 7.88 10.35 -3.97
C VAL A 129 7.67 9.57 -5.28
N ILE A 130 6.48 9.00 -5.48
CA ILE A 130 6.14 8.30 -6.73
C ILE A 130 6.14 9.25 -7.93
N ASP A 131 5.68 10.48 -7.74
CA ASP A 131 5.64 11.50 -8.79
C ASP A 131 7.05 11.89 -9.26
N ASP A 132 8.08 11.73 -8.44
CA ASP A 132 9.49 11.94 -8.79
C ASP A 132 10.13 10.78 -9.57
N ILE A 133 9.53 9.58 -9.58
CA ILE A 133 10.02 8.45 -10.37
C ILE A 133 9.98 8.83 -11.87
N PRO A 134 11.02 8.52 -12.67
CA PRO A 134 10.99 8.71 -14.12
C PRO A 134 9.78 8.04 -14.78
N LYS A 135 9.27 8.63 -15.87
CA LYS A 135 8.16 8.02 -16.63
C LYS A 135 8.58 6.64 -17.13
N GLY A 136 7.74 5.64 -16.87
CA GLY A 136 7.99 4.27 -17.28
C GLY A 136 7.09 3.28 -16.55
N LEU A 137 7.28 2.00 -16.86
CA LEU A 137 6.43 0.92 -16.37
C LEU A 137 6.50 0.75 -14.85
N VAL A 138 7.65 1.01 -14.23
CA VAL A 138 7.78 0.99 -12.76
C VAL A 138 6.85 2.02 -12.13
N LYS A 139 6.89 3.27 -12.61
CA LYS A 139 5.99 4.33 -12.16
C LYS A 139 4.53 3.95 -12.33
N GLU A 140 4.15 3.32 -13.45
CA GLU A 140 2.78 2.85 -13.67
C GLU A 140 2.31 1.87 -12.58
N ARG A 141 3.18 0.96 -12.10
CA ARG A 141 2.84 0.02 -11.02
C ARG A 141 2.60 0.74 -9.71
N PHE A 142 3.44 1.70 -9.35
CA PHE A 142 3.27 2.48 -8.13
C PHE A 142 2.06 3.42 -8.20
N VAL A 143 1.84 4.10 -9.33
CA VAL A 143 0.65 4.96 -9.55
C VAL A 143 -0.63 4.15 -9.43
N GLY A 144 -0.69 2.96 -10.03
CA GLY A 144 -1.84 2.06 -9.91
C GLY A 144 -2.05 1.57 -8.47
N GLY A 145 -0.95 1.20 -7.79
CA GLY A 145 -0.96 0.76 -6.40
C GLY A 145 -1.49 1.84 -5.46
N ILE A 146 -0.95 3.05 -5.52
CA ILE A 146 -1.35 4.14 -4.62
C ILE A 146 -2.76 4.68 -4.92
N SER A 147 -3.18 4.70 -6.19
CA SER A 147 -4.55 5.12 -6.56
C SER A 147 -5.59 4.20 -5.93
N ASN A 148 -5.32 2.90 -5.84
CA ASN A 148 -6.19 1.96 -5.14
C ASN A 148 -6.30 2.28 -3.64
N LEU A 149 -5.19 2.65 -2.98
CA LEU A 149 -5.20 3.03 -1.57
C LEU A 149 -6.00 4.31 -1.32
N PHE A 150 -5.88 5.32 -2.19
CA PHE A 150 -6.71 6.52 -2.12
C PHE A 150 -8.20 6.21 -2.27
N ASN A 151 -8.57 5.29 -3.17
CA ASN A 151 -9.96 4.87 -3.34
C ASN A 151 -10.49 4.20 -2.07
N ILE A 152 -9.71 3.34 -1.43
CA ILE A 152 -10.10 2.70 -0.16
C ILE A 152 -10.21 3.74 0.95
N LEU A 153 -9.24 4.65 1.06
CA LEU A 153 -9.27 5.74 2.04
C LEU A 153 -10.50 6.64 1.85
N TYR A 154 -10.92 6.86 0.60
CA TYR A 154 -12.17 7.55 0.30
C TYR A 154 -13.40 6.78 0.83
N VAL A 155 -13.47 5.45 0.62
CA VAL A 155 -14.55 4.61 1.16
C VAL A 155 -14.57 4.64 2.69
N ILE A 156 -13.41 4.60 3.35
CA ILE A 156 -13.30 4.78 4.80
C ILE A 156 -13.90 6.14 5.20
N GLY A 157 -13.49 7.22 4.52
CA GLY A 157 -14.00 8.58 4.78
C GLY A 157 -15.51 8.74 4.54
N LEU A 158 -16.08 7.99 3.59
CA LEU A 158 -17.55 7.93 3.43
C LEU A 158 -18.21 7.26 4.63
N LYS A 159 -17.67 6.14 5.11
CA LYS A 159 -18.22 5.43 6.28
C LYS A 159 -18.13 6.26 7.55
N LEU A 160 -17.08 7.05 7.73
CA LEU A 160 -16.91 7.93 8.90
C LEU A 160 -17.87 9.12 8.93
N ARG A 161 -18.32 9.60 7.77
CA ARG A 161 -19.30 10.69 7.66
C ARG A 161 -20.71 10.27 8.06
N GLY A 162 -21.01 8.97 8.07
CA GLY A 162 -22.37 8.45 8.27
C GLY A 162 -23.26 8.66 7.04
N PRO A 163 -24.54 8.24 7.09
CA PRO A 163 -25.48 8.53 6.01
C PRO A 163 -25.59 10.05 5.80
N LEU A 164 -25.59 10.49 4.53
CA LEU A 164 -26.08 11.82 4.18
C LEU A 164 -27.56 11.84 4.56
N LEU A 165 -27.90 12.51 5.67
CA LEU A 165 -29.28 12.82 6.04
C LEU A 165 -29.85 13.88 5.09
#